data_AF-A0A3F2RGX2-F1
#
_entry.id   AF-A0A3F2RGX2-F1
#
_cell.length_a   1.000
_cell.length_b   1.000
_cell.length_c   1.000
_cell.angle_alpha   90.00
_cell.angle_beta   90.00
_cell.angle_gamma   90.00
#
_symmetry.space_group_name_H-M   'P 1'
#
loop_
_entity.id
_entity.type
_entity.pdbx_description
1 polymer ?
#
loop_
_entity_poly.entity_id
_entity_poly.type
_entity_poly.pdbx_seq_one_letter_code
_entity_poly.pdbx_strand_id
1 'polypeptide(L)'
;MCNLYLFDKDMDADDSLGKAQFTVKNTEGSQTTSELLIVEDGSDKGTITIKVKSYPVTPKGDEVLQQYGPVRYSVHSSLTAGLMTGYVSNEDELESLTYHIQLQNVSQFLPTDREWNKDYPTIQRIFSPDHPESPVLRAAIMAQHAMIYNHNTGTKYSAIESPADFFKLVHDGRRLNQQVLFTYAITKTGWYFSETGAAFFKDMLSKHMLHCGAAFSVLFAGEFRIETDLFGEPKLVIDNDSGTYAPPKEDLPQLKALFESNFPGISVEALDRDAEGHQESRKKILDSWL
;
A
#
# COMPACT_ATOMS: atom_id res chain seq x y z
N MET A 1 10.03 -2.03 26.93
CA MET A 1 11.02 -1.19 26.23
C MET A 1 10.61 -1.13 24.77
N CYS A 2 10.53 0.06 24.19
CA CYS A 2 10.18 0.26 22.78
C CYS A 2 11.44 0.64 22.00
N ASN A 3 11.62 -0.01 20.85
CA ASN A 3 12.68 0.29 19.91
C ASN A 3 12.06 1.08 18.76
N LEU A 4 12.63 2.23 18.46
CA LEU A 4 12.37 3.01 17.27
C LEU A 4 13.55 2.79 16.33
N TYR A 5 13.29 2.23 15.17
CA TYR A 5 14.29 2.11 14.12
C TYR A 5 14.01 3.20 13.11
N LEU A 6 15.02 4.00 12.80
CA LEU A 6 14.96 4.96 11.73
C LEU A 6 15.70 4.35 10.56
N PHE A 7 15.12 4.45 9.39
CA PHE A 7 15.71 3.97 8.15
C PHE A 7 15.69 5.12 7.16
N ASP A 8 16.80 5.27 6.46
CA ASP A 8 16.90 6.08 5.27
C ASP A 8 16.28 5.27 4.15
N LYS A 9 15.38 5.89 3.41
CA LYS A 9 14.57 5.16 2.45
C LYS A 9 15.20 5.31 1.07
N ASP A 10 16.41 4.78 0.93
CA ASP A 10 17.19 4.80 -0.31
C ASP A 10 17.10 3.46 -1.06
N MET A 11 17.49 3.49 -2.35
CA MET A 11 16.97 2.60 -3.39
C MET A 11 17.29 1.10 -3.29
N ASP A 12 18.32 0.70 -2.55
CA ASP A 12 18.88 -0.65 -2.63
C ASP A 12 18.75 -1.46 -1.33
N ALA A 13 18.51 -0.78 -0.20
CA ALA A 13 18.14 -1.32 1.10
C ALA A 13 17.69 -0.14 1.98
N ASP A 14 16.74 -0.37 2.89
CA ASP A 14 16.47 0.57 3.99
C ASP A 14 17.75 0.68 4.84
N ASP A 15 18.64 1.61 4.50
CA ASP A 15 19.86 1.86 5.25
C ASP A 15 19.45 2.37 6.63
N SER A 16 19.93 1.74 7.68
CA SER A 16 19.63 2.21 9.03
C SER A 16 20.15 3.66 9.19
N LEU A 17 19.31 4.53 9.74
CA LEU A 17 19.71 5.85 10.26
C LEU A 17 20.03 5.78 11.76
N GLY A 18 20.00 4.56 12.31
CA GLY A 18 20.15 4.27 13.71
C GLY A 18 18.83 3.97 14.41
N LYS A 19 18.95 3.70 15.71
CA LYS A 19 17.84 3.36 16.58
C LYS A 19 17.77 4.29 17.77
N ALA A 20 16.57 4.62 18.17
CA ALA A 20 16.27 5.26 19.43
C ALA A 20 15.52 4.26 20.33
N GLN A 21 15.78 4.30 21.63
CA GLN A 21 15.08 3.45 22.60
C GLN A 21 14.42 4.31 23.64
N PHE A 22 13.20 3.93 24.02
CA PHE A 22 12.55 4.51 25.18
C PHE A 22 11.77 3.46 25.95
N THR A 23 11.65 3.67 27.26
CA THR A 23 10.78 2.85 28.09
C THR A 23 9.43 3.52 28.18
N VAL A 24 8.39 2.85 27.66
CA VAL A 24 7.01 3.26 27.90
C VAL A 24 6.75 3.20 29.39
N LYS A 25 6.45 4.36 29.97
CA LYS A 25 5.94 4.47 31.33
C LYS A 25 4.43 4.62 31.27
N ASN A 26 3.73 4.14 32.30
CA ASN A 26 2.34 4.54 32.51
C ASN A 26 2.35 6.05 32.74
N THR A 27 1.66 6.81 31.88
CA THR A 27 1.53 8.26 32.03
C THR A 27 0.20 8.68 32.64
N GLU A 28 -0.70 7.73 32.92
CA GLU A 28 -2.06 7.98 33.42
C GLU A 28 -2.79 9.06 32.60
N GLY A 29 -2.55 9.06 31.28
CA GLY A 29 -3.12 10.05 30.36
C GLY A 29 -2.42 11.41 30.30
N SER A 30 -1.40 11.64 31.11
CA SER A 30 -0.54 12.82 30.97
C SER A 30 0.35 12.68 29.73
N GLN A 31 0.56 13.77 29.00
CA GLN A 31 1.50 13.77 27.89
C GLN A 31 2.93 13.95 28.44
N THR A 32 3.80 12.98 28.19
CA THR A 32 5.23 13.10 28.44
C THR A 32 5.95 13.47 27.15
N THR A 33 6.93 14.38 27.21
CA THR A 33 7.82 14.70 26.08
C THR A 33 9.22 14.21 26.44
N SER A 34 9.90 13.56 25.50
CA SER A 34 11.28 13.12 25.68
C SER A 34 12.04 13.25 24.38
N GLU A 35 13.25 13.79 24.44
CA GLU A 35 14.20 13.75 23.34
C GLU A 35 15.01 12.46 23.44
N LEU A 36 15.07 11.69 22.36
CA LEU A 36 15.80 10.45 22.28
C LEU A 36 16.97 10.61 21.33
N LEU A 37 18.13 10.11 21.76
CA LEU A 37 19.30 10.01 20.90
C LEU A 37 19.10 8.88 19.88
N ILE A 38 19.41 9.16 18.62
CA ILE A 38 19.46 8.17 17.57
C ILE A 38 20.90 7.65 17.53
N VAL A 39 21.08 6.36 17.72
CA VAL A 39 22.41 5.72 17.78
C VAL A 39 22.53 4.63 16.72
N GLU A 40 23.65 4.65 16.01
CA GLU A 40 24.04 3.62 15.04
C GLU A 40 25.51 3.27 15.24
N ASP A 41 25.81 1.98 15.39
CA ASP A 41 27.18 1.48 15.62
C ASP A 41 27.95 2.22 16.73
N GLY A 42 27.23 2.67 17.76
CA GLY A 42 27.80 3.40 18.90
C GLY A 42 28.04 4.90 18.66
N SER A 43 27.70 5.42 17.47
CA SER A 43 27.81 6.84 17.12
C SER A 43 26.45 7.55 17.19
N ASP A 44 26.46 8.81 17.65
CA ASP A 44 25.30 9.71 17.65
C ASP A 44 24.98 10.16 16.20
N LYS A 45 23.73 9.96 15.78
CA LYS A 45 23.21 10.30 14.45
C LYS A 45 22.16 11.42 14.49
N GLY A 46 21.87 11.97 15.67
CA GLY A 46 20.89 13.04 15.86
C GLY A 46 19.87 12.72 16.95
N THR A 47 18.83 13.54 17.04
CA THR A 47 17.78 13.38 18.05
C THR A 47 16.38 13.30 17.44
N ILE A 48 15.50 12.59 18.11
CA ILE A 48 14.06 12.54 17.83
C ILE A 48 13.28 12.92 19.08
N THR A 49 12.36 13.88 18.96
CA THR A 49 11.45 14.23 20.06
C THR A 49 10.19 13.39 19.97
N ILE A 50 9.90 12.62 21.01
CA ILE A 50 8.66 11.85 21.14
C ILE A 50 7.74 12.47 22.18
N LYS A 51 6.43 12.40 21.90
CA LYS A 51 5.37 12.72 22.85
C LYS A 51 4.54 11.46 23.07
N VAL A 52 4.43 11.02 24.31
CA VAL A 52 3.76 9.77 24.68
C VAL A 52 2.66 10.05 25.67
N LYS A 53 1.50 9.43 25.44
CA LYS A 53 0.37 9.36 26.36
C LYS A 53 -0.06 7.90 26.43
N SER A 54 -0.14 7.33 27.62
CA SER A 54 -0.48 5.93 27.83
C SER A 54 -1.48 5.77 28.98
N TYR A 55 -2.27 4.71 28.89
CA TYR A 55 -3.14 4.23 29.96
C TYR A 55 -2.91 2.73 30.12
N PRO A 56 -2.81 2.21 31.35
CA PRO A 56 -2.72 0.78 31.56
C PRO A 56 -4.07 0.16 31.23
N VAL A 57 -4.06 -0.87 30.39
CA VAL A 57 -5.24 -1.68 30.11
C VAL A 57 -4.95 -3.08 30.65
N THR A 58 -5.86 -3.60 31.49
CA THR A 58 -5.80 -5.00 31.91
C THR A 58 -6.68 -5.78 30.95
N PRO A 59 -6.10 -6.65 30.09
CA PRO A 59 -6.90 -7.44 29.15
C PRO A 59 -7.84 -8.36 29.93
N LYS A 60 -9.09 -8.46 29.47
CA LYS A 60 -10.06 -9.42 30.01
C LYS A 60 -10.11 -10.65 29.10
N GLY A 61 -9.54 -11.77 29.54
CA GLY A 61 -9.54 -13.01 28.77
C GLY A 61 -8.60 -12.91 27.55
N ASP A 62 -9.07 -13.34 26.39
CA ASP A 62 -8.30 -13.46 25.13
C ASP A 62 -8.33 -12.18 24.27
N GLU A 63 -8.49 -11.01 24.90
CA GLU A 63 -8.50 -9.71 24.19
C GLU A 63 -7.18 -9.46 23.45
N VAL A 64 -7.27 -9.16 22.14
CA VAL A 64 -6.12 -8.87 21.28
C VAL A 64 -5.91 -7.36 21.20
N LEU A 65 -4.65 -6.92 21.31
CA LEU A 65 -4.28 -5.52 21.12
C LEU A 65 -4.60 -5.08 19.68
N GLN A 66 -5.37 -4.00 19.54
CA GLN A 66 -5.70 -3.42 18.24
C GLN A 66 -5.05 -2.05 18.07
N GLN A 67 -4.58 -1.80 16.85
CA GLN A 67 -4.23 -0.47 16.37
C GLN A 67 -5.51 0.33 16.17
N TYR A 68 -5.51 1.57 16.63
CA TYR A 68 -6.63 2.50 16.52
C TYR A 68 -6.11 3.90 16.17
N GLY A 69 -6.84 4.61 15.33
CA GLY A 69 -6.51 5.96 14.87
C GLY A 69 -6.96 6.18 13.44
N PRO A 70 -6.77 7.38 12.87
CA PRO A 70 -7.04 7.55 11.46
C PRO A 70 -6.06 6.71 10.63
N VAL A 71 -6.56 6.12 9.56
CA VAL A 71 -5.72 5.45 8.57
C VAL A 71 -4.86 6.51 7.89
N ARG A 72 -3.54 6.36 7.90
CA ARG A 72 -2.64 7.35 7.28
C ARG A 72 -2.24 6.92 5.90
N TYR A 73 -1.90 7.89 5.06
CA TYR A 73 -1.43 7.62 3.71
C TYR A 73 -0.29 8.55 3.29
N SER A 74 0.46 8.09 2.30
CA SER A 74 1.31 8.92 1.45
C SER A 74 0.91 8.76 -0.02
N VAL A 75 0.92 9.87 -0.76
CA VAL A 75 0.76 9.89 -2.22
C VAL A 75 2.04 10.42 -2.82
N HIS A 76 2.58 9.66 -3.77
CA HIS A 76 3.83 9.98 -4.43
C HIS A 76 3.53 10.31 -5.89
N SER A 77 4.05 11.45 -6.34
CA SER A 77 4.08 11.79 -7.75
C SER A 77 5.47 11.45 -8.28
N SER A 78 5.50 10.65 -9.33
CA SER A 78 6.76 10.22 -9.97
C SER A 78 7.19 11.16 -11.12
N LEU A 79 6.48 12.29 -11.31
CA LEU A 79 6.73 13.26 -12.38
C LEU A 79 7.79 14.30 -12.03
N THR A 80 8.85 13.88 -11.34
CA THR A 80 10.12 14.63 -11.36
C THR A 80 10.71 14.73 -12.78
N ALA A 81 10.24 13.92 -13.73
CA ALA A 81 10.57 14.01 -15.16
C ALA A 81 9.94 15.22 -15.90
N GLY A 82 8.88 15.85 -15.37
CA GLY A 82 8.23 17.03 -15.98
C GLY A 82 9.07 18.31 -15.97
N LEU A 83 10.19 18.30 -15.22
CA LEU A 83 11.17 19.39 -15.20
C LEU A 83 11.88 19.62 -16.54
N MET A 84 11.83 18.66 -17.48
CA MET A 84 12.48 18.78 -18.79
C MET A 84 11.56 19.35 -19.88
N THR A 85 10.23 19.27 -19.73
CA THR A 85 9.25 19.68 -20.78
C THR A 85 8.41 20.91 -20.41
N GLY A 86 8.46 21.35 -19.15
CA GLY A 86 7.86 22.62 -18.70
C GLY A 86 6.33 22.64 -18.58
N TYR A 87 5.64 21.56 -18.98
CA TYR A 87 4.20 21.38 -18.76
C TYR A 87 3.91 19.92 -18.45
N VAL A 88 3.27 19.71 -17.30
CA VAL A 88 2.65 18.45 -16.89
C VAL A 88 1.17 18.76 -16.78
N SER A 89 0.31 18.05 -17.50
CA SER A 89 -1.13 18.22 -17.31
C SER A 89 -1.56 17.59 -15.99
N ASN A 90 -2.69 18.04 -15.42
CA ASN A 90 -3.25 17.37 -14.24
C ASN A 90 -3.54 15.89 -14.51
N GLU A 91 -3.82 15.53 -15.77
CA GLU A 91 -4.10 14.15 -16.18
C GLU A 91 -2.86 13.27 -16.11
N ASP A 92 -1.73 13.79 -16.60
CA ASP A 92 -0.43 13.13 -16.48
C ASP A 92 -0.08 12.96 -14.99
N GLU A 93 -0.34 14.00 -14.17
CA GLU A 93 -0.12 13.92 -12.72
C GLU A 93 -0.90 12.78 -12.09
N LEU A 94 -2.21 12.71 -12.32
CA LEU A 94 -3.08 11.65 -11.79
C LEU A 94 -2.65 10.26 -12.23
N GLU A 95 -2.30 10.09 -13.51
CA GLU A 95 -1.88 8.81 -14.07
C GLU A 95 -0.55 8.30 -13.48
N SER A 96 0.28 9.21 -12.94
CA SER A 96 1.57 8.88 -12.32
C SER A 96 1.49 8.62 -10.81
N LEU A 97 0.33 8.83 -10.18
CA LEU A 97 0.21 8.74 -8.73
C LEU A 97 0.34 7.31 -8.24
N THR A 98 1.12 7.14 -7.18
CA THR A 98 1.14 5.93 -6.38
C THR A 98 0.72 6.24 -4.96
N TYR A 99 0.03 5.29 -4.36
CA TYR A 99 -0.58 5.43 -3.05
C TYR A 99 -0.03 4.36 -2.13
N HIS A 100 0.30 4.77 -0.91
CA HIS A 100 0.59 3.87 0.21
C HIS A 100 -0.35 4.21 1.36
N ILE A 101 -1.25 3.30 1.69
CA ILE A 101 -2.20 3.42 2.79
C ILE A 101 -1.77 2.49 3.93
N GLN A 102 -1.56 3.05 5.11
CA GLN A 102 -1.17 2.32 6.32
C GLN A 102 -2.41 1.71 6.99
N LEU A 103 -2.89 0.60 6.44
CA LEU A 103 -3.98 -0.18 7.02
C LEU A 103 -3.59 -0.68 8.42
N GLN A 104 -4.56 -0.66 9.32
CA GLN A 104 -4.45 -1.09 10.70
C GLN A 104 -4.86 -2.56 10.83
N ASN A 105 -4.22 -3.24 11.79
CA ASN A 105 -4.57 -4.61 12.19
C ASN A 105 -4.49 -5.64 11.04
N VAL A 106 -3.71 -5.37 9.98
CA VAL A 106 -3.66 -6.22 8.76
C VAL A 106 -3.43 -7.69 9.10
N SER A 107 -2.45 -8.00 9.97
CA SER A 107 -2.14 -9.38 10.35
C SER A 107 -3.25 -10.11 11.13
N GLN A 108 -4.23 -9.39 11.69
CA GLN A 108 -5.39 -10.00 12.36
C GLN A 108 -6.44 -10.47 11.34
N PHE A 109 -6.60 -9.74 10.24
CA PHE A 109 -7.52 -10.09 9.16
C PHE A 109 -6.87 -11.03 8.14
N LEU A 110 -5.64 -10.73 7.74
CA LEU A 110 -4.86 -11.46 6.76
C LEU A 110 -3.59 -12.03 7.43
N PRO A 111 -3.69 -13.14 8.17
CA PRO A 111 -2.56 -13.68 8.92
C PRO A 111 -1.56 -14.48 8.07
N THR A 112 -1.94 -14.84 6.84
CA THR A 112 -1.18 -15.78 6.00
C THR A 112 -0.45 -15.04 4.89
N ASP A 113 0.86 -15.22 4.81
CA ASP A 113 1.65 -14.76 3.67
C ASP A 113 1.32 -15.64 2.42
N ARG A 114 1.00 -15.01 1.30
CA ARG A 114 0.69 -15.61 -0.01
C ARG A 114 1.91 -15.48 -0.91
N GLU A 115 2.57 -16.61 -1.17
CA GLU A 115 3.73 -16.66 -2.07
C GLU A 115 3.38 -16.29 -3.51
N TRP A 116 4.39 -15.90 -4.27
CA TRP A 116 4.27 -15.72 -5.71
C TRP A 116 3.79 -17.00 -6.41
N ASN A 117 3.11 -16.81 -7.54
CA ASN A 117 2.45 -17.85 -8.30
C ASN A 117 3.45 -18.69 -9.11
N LYS A 118 3.61 -19.95 -8.70
CA LYS A 118 4.57 -20.90 -9.27
C LYS A 118 4.15 -21.48 -10.61
N ASP A 119 2.92 -21.23 -11.09
CA ASP A 119 2.38 -21.85 -12.30
C ASP A 119 2.53 -20.97 -13.56
N TYR A 120 3.07 -19.76 -13.43
CA TYR A 120 3.16 -18.80 -14.54
C TYR A 120 4.61 -18.57 -14.97
N PRO A 121 5.00 -18.94 -16.21
CA PRO A 121 6.38 -18.82 -16.70
C PRO A 121 6.96 -17.40 -16.60
N THR A 122 6.15 -16.37 -16.86
CA THR A 122 6.58 -14.97 -16.74
C THR A 122 6.96 -14.62 -15.30
N ILE A 123 6.25 -15.17 -14.31
CA ILE A 123 6.51 -14.94 -12.88
C ILE A 123 7.73 -15.75 -12.43
N GLN A 124 7.84 -17.00 -12.88
CA GLN A 124 9.01 -17.86 -12.62
C GLN A 124 10.31 -17.20 -13.08
N ARG A 125 10.33 -16.52 -14.24
CA ARG A 125 11.51 -15.77 -14.72
C ARG A 125 11.99 -14.68 -13.76
N ILE A 126 11.10 -14.13 -12.95
CA ILE A 126 11.42 -13.09 -11.97
C ILE A 126 11.85 -13.69 -10.63
N PHE A 127 11.20 -14.76 -10.17
CA PHE A 127 11.35 -15.25 -8.79
C PHE A 127 12.05 -16.59 -8.65
N SER A 128 11.99 -17.47 -9.64
CA SER A 128 12.55 -18.81 -9.51
C SER A 128 14.08 -18.75 -9.63
N PRO A 129 14.82 -19.44 -8.72
CA PRO A 129 16.26 -19.55 -8.81
C PRO A 129 16.73 -20.33 -10.05
N ASP A 130 15.83 -21.03 -10.74
CA ASP A 130 16.14 -21.77 -11.97
C ASP A 130 16.41 -20.83 -13.15
N HIS A 131 16.08 -19.54 -13.03
CA HIS A 131 16.30 -18.53 -14.06
C HIS A 131 17.53 -17.67 -13.72
N PRO A 132 18.62 -17.75 -14.51
CA PRO A 132 19.83 -16.94 -14.28
C PRO A 132 19.57 -15.43 -14.30
N GLU A 133 18.55 -14.98 -15.04
CA GLU A 133 18.18 -13.57 -15.11
C GLU A 133 17.37 -13.06 -13.90
N SER A 134 16.82 -13.96 -13.06
CA SER A 134 15.91 -13.62 -11.96
C SER A 134 16.49 -12.55 -11.01
N PRO A 135 17.73 -12.65 -10.51
CA PRO A 135 18.28 -11.63 -9.59
C PRO A 135 18.31 -10.23 -10.19
N VAL A 136 18.66 -10.12 -11.48
CA VAL A 136 18.76 -8.83 -12.18
C VAL A 136 17.37 -8.24 -12.42
N LEU A 137 16.41 -9.04 -12.89
CA LEU A 137 15.04 -8.58 -13.12
C LEU A 137 14.37 -8.17 -11.81
N ARG A 138 14.60 -8.94 -10.73
CA ARG A 138 14.05 -8.63 -9.41
C ARG A 138 14.65 -7.35 -8.84
N ALA A 139 15.97 -7.15 -8.96
CA ALA A 139 16.63 -5.91 -8.56
C ALA A 139 16.09 -4.70 -9.34
N ALA A 140 15.84 -4.85 -10.65
CA ALA A 140 15.23 -3.78 -11.44
C ALA A 140 13.82 -3.39 -10.94
N ILE A 141 12.99 -4.37 -10.56
CA ILE A 141 11.66 -4.09 -9.99
C ILE A 141 11.78 -3.43 -8.61
N MET A 142 12.73 -3.85 -7.77
CA MET A 142 13.00 -3.21 -6.48
C MET A 142 13.40 -1.74 -6.66
N ALA A 143 14.27 -1.43 -7.62
CA ALA A 143 14.64 -0.07 -7.96
C ALA A 143 13.44 0.76 -8.48
N GLN A 144 12.56 0.17 -9.31
CA GLN A 144 11.32 0.82 -9.75
C GLN A 144 10.38 1.09 -8.57
N HIS A 145 10.22 0.15 -7.64
CA HIS A 145 9.42 0.34 -6.41
C HIS A 145 9.97 1.50 -5.59
N ALA A 146 11.27 1.51 -5.33
CA ALA A 146 11.92 2.57 -4.56
C ALA A 146 11.74 3.93 -5.22
N MET A 147 11.87 4.02 -6.54
CA MET A 147 11.68 5.27 -7.29
C MET A 147 10.27 5.83 -7.13
N ILE A 148 9.23 5.01 -7.31
CA ILE A 148 7.84 5.50 -7.32
C ILE A 148 7.24 5.69 -5.92
N TYR A 149 7.80 5.05 -4.90
CA TYR A 149 7.42 5.21 -3.49
C TYR A 149 8.47 6.01 -2.71
N ASN A 150 9.31 6.77 -3.43
CA ASN A 150 10.29 7.65 -2.83
C ASN A 150 9.57 8.78 -2.10
N HIS A 151 9.98 9.04 -0.86
CA HIS A 151 9.44 10.12 -0.04
C HIS A 151 10.28 11.38 -0.27
N ASN A 152 9.70 12.36 -0.96
CA ASN A 152 10.36 13.61 -1.32
C ASN A 152 9.49 14.82 -0.95
N THR A 153 9.97 16.02 -1.30
CA THR A 153 9.25 17.28 -1.03
C THR A 153 7.89 17.38 -1.72
N GLY A 154 7.64 16.59 -2.77
CA GLY A 154 6.36 16.49 -3.46
C GLY A 154 5.42 15.41 -2.90
N THR A 155 5.87 14.61 -1.92
CA THR A 155 5.04 13.57 -1.31
C THR A 155 3.97 14.21 -0.43
N LYS A 156 2.70 13.85 -0.68
CA LYS A 156 1.55 14.35 0.09
C LYS A 156 1.22 13.34 1.19
N TYR A 157 1.08 13.82 2.43
CA TYR A 157 0.70 12.99 3.58
C TYR A 157 -0.59 13.50 4.20
N SER A 158 -1.46 12.59 4.60
CA SER A 158 -2.61 12.93 5.43
C SER A 158 -3.18 11.69 6.13
N ALA A 159 -4.36 11.87 6.72
CA ALA A 159 -5.20 10.85 7.32
C ALA A 159 -6.52 10.72 6.53
N ILE A 160 -7.09 9.52 6.54
CA ILE A 160 -8.45 9.21 6.10
C ILE A 160 -9.28 9.10 7.39
N GLU A 161 -10.21 10.03 7.58
CA GLU A 161 -11.08 10.08 8.76
C GLU A 161 -12.44 9.44 8.49
N SER A 162 -12.84 9.39 7.21
CA SER A 162 -14.10 8.82 6.75
C SER A 162 -13.96 8.11 5.39
N PRO A 163 -14.91 7.23 5.00
CA PRO A 163 -14.93 6.64 3.66
C PRO A 163 -14.92 7.68 2.53
N ALA A 164 -15.56 8.84 2.73
CA ALA A 164 -15.59 9.92 1.75
C ALA A 164 -14.19 10.49 1.47
N ASP A 165 -13.31 10.54 2.48
CA ASP A 165 -11.93 10.98 2.28
C ASP A 165 -11.13 10.00 1.43
N PHE A 166 -11.36 8.69 1.59
CA PHE A 166 -10.76 7.66 0.74
C PHE A 166 -11.24 7.79 -0.71
N PHE A 167 -12.55 7.89 -0.95
CA PHE A 167 -13.06 8.03 -2.32
C PHE A 167 -12.56 9.31 -3.00
N LYS A 168 -12.54 10.43 -2.27
CA LYS A 168 -11.96 11.68 -2.75
C LYS A 168 -10.46 11.57 -3.05
N LEU A 169 -9.70 10.84 -2.23
CA LEU A 169 -8.26 10.60 -2.43
C LEU A 169 -7.98 9.88 -3.75
N VAL A 170 -8.82 8.92 -4.12
CA VAL A 170 -8.71 8.17 -5.38
C VAL A 170 -9.58 8.75 -6.50
N HIS A 171 -10.00 10.01 -6.37
CA HIS A 171 -10.79 10.75 -7.36
C HIS A 171 -12.08 10.03 -7.77
N ASP A 172 -12.76 9.41 -6.81
CA ASP A 172 -13.97 8.58 -7.00
C ASP A 172 -13.77 7.48 -8.04
N GLY A 173 -12.52 7.00 -8.19
CA GLY A 173 -12.11 6.03 -9.20
C GLY A 173 -12.30 6.53 -10.62
N ARG A 174 -12.05 7.83 -10.86
CA ARG A 174 -12.21 8.46 -12.17
C ARG A 174 -11.02 9.32 -12.56
N ARG A 175 -10.72 9.29 -13.86
CA ARG A 175 -9.86 10.24 -14.57
C ARG A 175 -10.62 10.66 -15.83
N LEU A 176 -10.57 11.93 -16.21
CA LEU A 176 -11.34 12.44 -17.38
C LEU A 176 -12.84 12.08 -17.35
N ASN A 177 -13.45 12.02 -16.16
CA ASN A 177 -14.81 11.52 -15.91
C ASN A 177 -15.07 10.05 -16.31
N GLN A 178 -14.06 9.33 -16.79
CA GLN A 178 -14.11 7.91 -17.09
C GLN A 178 -13.62 7.09 -15.90
N GLN A 179 -14.15 5.88 -15.75
CA GLN A 179 -13.77 4.98 -14.66
C GLN A 179 -12.34 4.48 -14.88
N VAL A 180 -11.56 4.37 -13.82
CA VAL A 180 -10.24 3.75 -13.84
C VAL A 180 -10.22 2.49 -12.99
N LEU A 181 -9.25 1.63 -13.28
CA LEU A 181 -8.97 0.41 -12.54
C LEU A 181 -7.64 0.60 -11.80
N PHE A 182 -7.50 0.10 -10.59
CA PHE A 182 -6.26 0.19 -9.81
C PHE A 182 -5.67 -1.19 -9.58
N THR A 183 -4.36 -1.33 -9.72
CA THR A 183 -3.63 -2.55 -9.36
C THR A 183 -3.08 -2.38 -7.95
N TYR A 184 -3.15 -3.40 -7.11
CA TYR A 184 -2.69 -3.27 -5.72
C TYR A 184 -1.96 -4.49 -5.15
N ALA A 185 -1.19 -4.24 -4.09
CA ALA A 185 -0.65 -5.24 -3.18
C ALA A 185 -0.82 -4.79 -1.72
N ILE A 186 -1.17 -5.72 -0.84
CA ILE A 186 -1.19 -5.54 0.61
C ILE A 186 -0.02 -6.30 1.20
N THR A 187 0.87 -5.60 1.87
CA THR A 187 2.01 -6.16 2.59
C THR A 187 1.85 -5.89 4.10
N LYS A 188 2.83 -6.32 4.90
CA LYS A 188 2.87 -6.02 6.34
C LYS A 188 2.99 -4.52 6.64
N THR A 189 3.42 -3.71 5.67
CA THR A 189 3.63 -2.27 5.83
C THR A 189 2.47 -1.43 5.30
N GLY A 190 1.49 -2.03 4.61
CA GLY A 190 0.27 -1.35 4.18
C GLY A 190 -0.24 -1.82 2.82
N TRP A 191 -1.15 -1.02 2.27
CA TRP A 191 -1.79 -1.20 0.98
C TRP A 191 -1.18 -0.24 -0.05
N TYR A 192 -0.59 -0.81 -1.09
CA TYR A 192 0.14 -0.11 -2.14
C TYR A 192 -0.60 -0.26 -3.46
N PHE A 193 -0.86 0.83 -4.17
CA PHE A 193 -1.56 0.78 -5.45
C PHE A 193 -1.27 1.97 -6.37
N SER A 194 -1.58 1.80 -7.65
CA SER A 194 -1.68 2.86 -8.67
C SER A 194 -2.66 2.47 -9.77
N GLU A 195 -2.94 3.39 -10.70
CA GLU A 195 -3.83 3.16 -11.84
C GLU A 195 -3.28 2.05 -12.78
N THR A 196 -4.17 1.17 -13.21
CA THR A 196 -3.92 0.05 -14.13
C THR A 196 -3.97 0.55 -15.57
N GLY A 197 -3.03 0.11 -16.41
CA GLY A 197 -3.00 0.52 -17.82
C GLY A 197 -2.49 1.94 -18.08
N ALA A 198 -2.27 2.72 -17.01
CA ALA A 198 -1.66 4.05 -17.05
C ALA A 198 -0.37 4.08 -17.89
N ALA A 199 -0.28 5.05 -18.81
CA ALA A 199 0.82 5.25 -19.75
C ALA A 199 2.18 5.30 -19.04
N PHE A 200 2.24 5.98 -17.89
CA PHE A 200 3.42 6.07 -17.04
C PHE A 200 3.97 4.71 -16.61
N PHE A 201 3.10 3.70 -16.42
CA PHE A 201 3.45 2.38 -15.91
C PHE A 201 3.43 1.28 -16.99
N LYS A 202 3.39 1.62 -18.28
CA LYS A 202 3.32 0.63 -19.38
C LYS A 202 4.61 -0.18 -19.53
N ASP A 203 5.76 0.43 -19.24
CA ASP A 203 7.07 -0.21 -19.40
C ASP A 203 7.55 -0.99 -18.15
N MET A 204 6.74 -1.05 -17.10
CA MET A 204 7.09 -1.75 -15.86
C MET A 204 6.76 -3.25 -15.92
N LEU A 205 7.66 -4.09 -15.40
CA LEU A 205 7.67 -5.55 -15.61
C LEU A 205 6.44 -6.27 -15.02
N SER A 206 5.89 -5.78 -13.91
CA SER A 206 4.61 -6.22 -13.33
C SER A 206 4.19 -5.23 -12.25
N LYS A 207 2.98 -4.65 -12.36
CA LYS A 207 2.46 -3.69 -11.37
C LYS A 207 2.27 -4.31 -9.99
N HIS A 208 1.79 -5.56 -9.88
CA HIS A 208 1.70 -6.22 -8.58
C HIS A 208 3.07 -6.36 -7.91
N MET A 209 4.09 -6.79 -8.67
CA MET A 209 5.46 -6.90 -8.13
C MET A 209 6.02 -5.53 -7.77
N LEU A 210 5.76 -4.53 -8.61
CA LEU A 210 6.14 -3.13 -8.38
C LEU A 210 5.58 -2.62 -7.06
N HIS A 211 4.31 -2.87 -6.72
CA HIS A 211 3.70 -2.37 -5.48
C HIS A 211 4.24 -3.03 -4.21
N CYS A 212 4.93 -4.17 -4.31
CA CYS A 212 5.52 -4.87 -3.16
C CYS A 212 7.04 -5.04 -3.25
N GLY A 213 7.73 -4.31 -4.14
CA GLY A 213 9.19 -4.42 -4.30
C GLY A 213 9.65 -5.83 -4.65
N ALA A 214 8.88 -6.53 -5.49
CA ALA A 214 9.07 -7.95 -5.82
C ALA A 214 9.27 -8.84 -4.58
N ALA A 215 8.46 -8.66 -3.54
CA ALA A 215 8.46 -9.55 -2.39
C ALA A 215 8.13 -11.00 -2.79
N PHE A 216 8.77 -11.99 -2.17
CA PHE A 216 8.43 -13.40 -2.44
C PHE A 216 7.02 -13.77 -1.98
N SER A 217 6.44 -12.97 -1.09
CA SER A 217 5.07 -13.13 -0.62
C SER A 217 4.44 -11.78 -0.27
N VAL A 218 3.12 -11.72 -0.36
CA VAL A 218 2.28 -10.59 0.08
C VAL A 218 1.16 -11.11 0.97
N LEU A 219 0.45 -10.24 1.69
CA LEU A 219 -0.74 -10.65 2.44
C LEU A 219 -1.96 -10.77 1.51
N PHE A 220 -2.03 -9.90 0.50
CA PHE A 220 -3.03 -9.97 -0.56
C PHE A 220 -2.59 -9.16 -1.78
N ALA A 221 -3.21 -9.40 -2.94
CA ALA A 221 -3.00 -8.62 -4.16
C ALA A 221 -4.16 -8.85 -5.13
N GLY A 222 -4.41 -7.85 -5.98
CA GLY A 222 -5.46 -7.92 -6.98
C GLY A 222 -5.62 -6.59 -7.69
N GLU A 223 -6.85 -6.30 -8.10
CA GLU A 223 -7.28 -5.02 -8.64
C GLU A 223 -8.50 -4.48 -7.89
N PHE A 224 -8.78 -3.19 -8.03
CA PHE A 224 -10.00 -2.60 -7.51
C PHE A 224 -10.49 -1.44 -8.37
N ARG A 225 -11.76 -1.11 -8.21
CA ARG A 225 -12.42 0.03 -8.86
C ARG A 225 -13.43 0.65 -7.92
N ILE A 226 -13.81 1.89 -8.21
CA ILE A 226 -14.92 2.55 -7.53
C ILE A 226 -16.14 2.46 -8.44
N GLU A 227 -17.22 1.89 -7.91
CA GLU A 227 -18.53 1.88 -8.54
C GLU A 227 -19.47 2.82 -7.80
N THR A 228 -20.64 3.03 -8.37
CA THR A 228 -21.74 3.72 -7.69
C THR A 228 -22.82 2.70 -7.39
N ASP A 229 -23.32 2.69 -6.16
CA ASP A 229 -24.40 1.79 -5.77
C ASP A 229 -25.77 2.27 -6.29
N LEU A 230 -26.83 1.55 -5.93
CA LEU A 230 -28.20 1.84 -6.36
C LEU A 230 -28.74 3.20 -5.85
N PHE A 231 -28.10 3.78 -4.84
CA PHE A 231 -28.48 5.06 -4.23
C PHE A 231 -27.64 6.23 -4.71
N GLY A 232 -26.65 5.99 -5.59
CA GLY A 232 -25.73 7.03 -6.03
C GLY A 232 -24.49 7.17 -5.15
N GLU A 233 -24.29 6.29 -4.17
CA GLU A 233 -23.18 6.36 -3.23
C GLU A 233 -21.97 5.56 -3.73
N PRO A 234 -20.73 6.01 -3.45
CA PRO A 234 -19.53 5.31 -3.89
C PRO A 234 -19.35 3.95 -3.18
N LYS A 235 -19.00 2.93 -3.96
CA LYS A 235 -18.74 1.56 -3.53
C LYS A 235 -17.34 1.12 -3.98
N LEU A 236 -16.53 0.64 -3.05
CA LEU A 236 -15.27 -0.02 -3.36
C LEU A 236 -15.54 -1.45 -3.84
N VAL A 237 -15.18 -1.78 -5.07
CA VAL A 237 -15.14 -3.16 -5.54
C VAL A 237 -13.69 -3.59 -5.67
N ILE A 238 -13.30 -4.59 -4.88
CA ILE A 238 -11.93 -5.08 -4.79
C ILE A 238 -11.89 -6.58 -5.03
N ASP A 239 -10.87 -7.07 -5.72
CA ASP A 239 -10.78 -8.48 -6.12
C ASP A 239 -9.42 -9.11 -5.78
N ASN A 240 -9.29 -10.39 -6.08
CA ASN A 240 -8.05 -11.19 -6.01
C ASN A 240 -7.42 -11.42 -7.39
N ASP A 241 -7.69 -10.58 -8.39
CA ASP A 241 -7.16 -10.70 -9.74
C ASP A 241 -5.68 -10.26 -9.80
N SER A 242 -4.80 -11.16 -9.35
CA SER A 242 -3.36 -11.00 -9.44
C SER A 242 -2.74 -12.21 -10.12
N GLY A 243 -2.19 -12.02 -11.31
CA GLY A 243 -1.37 -13.05 -11.97
C GLY A 243 -0.09 -13.37 -11.20
N THR A 244 0.40 -12.44 -10.38
CA THR A 244 1.65 -12.59 -9.62
C THR A 244 1.49 -13.39 -8.34
N TYR A 245 0.46 -13.14 -7.53
CA TYR A 245 0.29 -13.78 -6.21
C TYR A 245 -0.99 -14.61 -6.09
N ALA A 246 -1.98 -14.37 -6.95
CA ALA A 246 -3.19 -15.17 -7.07
C ALA A 246 -3.87 -15.58 -5.74
N PRO A 247 -4.14 -14.65 -4.79
CA PRO A 247 -4.68 -15.02 -3.49
C PRO A 247 -5.98 -15.85 -3.59
N PRO A 248 -6.20 -16.79 -2.67
CA PRO A 248 -7.36 -17.66 -2.71
C PRO A 248 -8.66 -16.90 -2.46
N LYS A 249 -9.75 -17.32 -3.10
CA LYS A 249 -11.08 -16.70 -2.94
C LYS A 249 -11.59 -16.78 -1.50
N GLU A 250 -11.11 -17.76 -0.74
CA GLU A 250 -11.47 -18.00 0.65
C GLU A 250 -11.07 -16.84 1.58
N ASP A 251 -10.12 -16.01 1.16
CA ASP A 251 -9.62 -14.84 1.89
C ASP A 251 -10.43 -13.56 1.61
N LEU A 252 -11.31 -13.54 0.60
CA LEU A 252 -12.10 -12.36 0.22
C LEU A 252 -12.99 -11.83 1.38
N PRO A 253 -13.63 -12.68 2.21
CA PRO A 253 -14.35 -12.18 3.38
C PRO A 253 -13.46 -11.45 4.39
N GLN A 254 -12.22 -11.91 4.58
CA GLN A 254 -11.26 -11.26 5.48
C GLN A 254 -10.73 -9.96 4.89
N LEU A 255 -10.50 -9.93 3.58
CA LEU A 255 -10.17 -8.70 2.86
C LEU A 255 -11.29 -7.66 3.04
N LYS A 256 -12.55 -8.06 2.85
CA LYS A 256 -13.70 -7.19 3.08
C LYS A 256 -13.73 -6.64 4.50
N ALA A 257 -13.58 -7.51 5.50
CA ALA A 257 -13.57 -7.13 6.91
C ALA A 257 -12.42 -6.18 7.26
N LEU A 258 -11.25 -6.35 6.64
CA LEU A 258 -10.11 -5.44 6.80
C LEU A 258 -10.48 -4.01 6.37
N PHE A 259 -11.14 -3.86 5.22
CA PHE A 259 -11.58 -2.56 4.71
C PHE A 259 -12.71 -1.95 5.55
N GLU A 260 -13.70 -2.74 5.95
CA GLU A 260 -14.78 -2.27 6.84
C GLU A 260 -14.25 -1.82 8.21
N SER A 261 -13.22 -2.48 8.73
CA SER A 261 -12.57 -2.09 9.98
C SER A 261 -11.73 -0.82 9.85
N ASN A 262 -11.08 -0.61 8.70
CA ASN A 262 -10.21 0.55 8.46
C ASN A 262 -10.99 1.79 8.02
N PHE A 263 -12.14 1.60 7.38
CA PHE A 263 -13.03 2.65 6.90
C PHE A 263 -14.47 2.38 7.37
N PRO A 264 -14.80 2.65 8.65
CA PRO A 264 -16.13 2.36 9.17
C PRO A 264 -17.25 3.01 8.35
N GLY A 265 -18.19 2.19 7.87
CA GLY A 265 -19.30 2.62 7.02
C GLY A 265 -18.99 2.66 5.53
N ILE A 266 -17.81 2.23 5.08
CA ILE A 266 -17.52 2.08 3.65
C ILE A 266 -18.42 1.01 3.02
N SER A 267 -18.96 1.29 1.83
CA SER A 267 -19.59 0.28 1.00
C SER A 267 -18.50 -0.48 0.26
N VAL A 268 -18.31 -1.77 0.57
CA VAL A 268 -17.27 -2.60 -0.04
C VAL A 268 -17.80 -3.97 -0.47
N GLU A 269 -17.37 -4.39 -1.65
CA GLU A 269 -17.63 -5.68 -2.24
C GLU A 269 -16.29 -6.34 -2.62
N ALA A 270 -16.04 -7.53 -2.07
CA ALA A 270 -14.88 -8.33 -2.42
C ALA A 270 -15.31 -9.42 -3.43
N LEU A 271 -14.75 -9.38 -4.64
CA LEU A 271 -15.11 -10.27 -5.74
C LEU A 271 -13.98 -11.25 -6.05
N ASP A 272 -14.38 -12.47 -6.42
CA ASP A 272 -13.43 -13.44 -6.98
C ASP A 272 -13.15 -13.10 -8.44
N ARG A 273 -11.91 -13.30 -8.89
CA ARG A 273 -11.45 -13.07 -10.26
C ARG A 273 -12.24 -13.86 -11.31
N ASP A 274 -12.83 -14.99 -10.89
CA ASP A 274 -13.64 -15.89 -11.70
C ASP A 274 -15.15 -15.62 -11.54
N ALA A 275 -15.55 -14.56 -10.81
CA ALA A 275 -16.94 -14.18 -10.67
C ALA A 275 -17.56 -13.80 -12.03
N GLU A 276 -18.83 -14.15 -12.22
CA GLU A 276 -19.56 -13.90 -13.46
C GLU A 276 -19.56 -12.39 -13.80
N GLY A 277 -19.22 -12.05 -15.04
CA GLY A 277 -19.17 -10.66 -15.51
C GLY A 277 -18.00 -9.82 -14.99
N HIS A 278 -17.15 -10.37 -14.11
CA HIS A 278 -15.99 -9.66 -13.56
C HIS A 278 -14.98 -9.28 -14.65
N GLN A 279 -14.53 -10.26 -15.43
CA GLN A 279 -13.56 -10.05 -16.53
C GLN A 279 -14.12 -9.15 -17.64
N GLU A 280 -15.44 -9.20 -17.89
CA GLU A 280 -16.08 -8.29 -18.86
C GLU A 280 -16.08 -6.85 -18.36
N SER A 281 -16.43 -6.63 -17.09
CA SER A 281 -16.37 -5.30 -16.45
C SER A 281 -14.95 -4.74 -16.46
N ARG A 282 -13.97 -5.57 -16.09
CA ARG A 282 -12.54 -5.24 -16.13
C ARG A 282 -12.11 -4.80 -17.53
N LYS A 283 -12.42 -5.62 -18.55
CA LYS A 283 -12.09 -5.33 -19.94
C LYS A 283 -12.76 -4.04 -20.44
N LYS A 284 -14.02 -3.82 -20.12
CA LYS A 284 -14.76 -2.60 -20.51
C LYS A 284 -14.10 -1.33 -19.99
N ILE A 285 -13.58 -1.35 -18.76
CA ILE A 285 -12.84 -0.22 -18.20
C ILE A 285 -11.56 0.00 -19.01
N LEU A 286 -10.74 -1.04 -19.19
CA LEU A 286 -9.47 -0.92 -19.93
C LEU A 286 -9.67 -0.49 -21.39
N ASP A 287 -10.66 -1.04 -22.09
CA ASP A 287 -10.98 -0.70 -23.47
C ASP A 287 -11.46 0.76 -23.62
N SER A 288 -11.95 1.40 -22.56
CA SER A 288 -12.33 2.82 -22.60
C SER A 288 -11.14 3.79 -22.63
N TRP A 289 -9.93 3.26 -22.41
CA TRP A 289 -8.65 3.99 -22.38
C TRP A 289 -7.72 3.65 -23.56
N LEU A 290 -8.18 2.83 -24.52
CA LEU A 290 -7.48 2.52 -25.78
C LEU A 290 -7.87 3.48 -26.90
#